data_AF-A0A534U5P3-F1
#
_entry.id   AF-A0A534U5P3-F1
#
_cell.length_a   1.000
_cell.length_b   1.000
_cell.length_c   1.000
_cell.angle_alpha   90.00
_cell.angle_beta   90.00
_cell.angle_gamma   90.00
#
_symmetry.space_group_name_H-M   'P 1'
#
loop_
_entity.id
_entity.type
_entity.pdbx_description
1 polymer ?
#
loop_
_entity_poly.entity_id
_entity_poly.type
_entity_poly.pdbx_seq_one_letter_code
_entity_poly.pdbx_strand_id
1 'polypeptide(L)'
;MMIRPAHSTPLIAALEQLGPRDHLCSIYESQQEHFAVAISFIRIGLDRGEKCVYIADDGTLGDVRDPLQAEGIDVDRAVASNSLVSTTKEQAYLKRGSFDLDWMFSFWKEATELAMSEGFSALRTIDETEWVLRGTFGLERWMEYESRLTHSLSQSNCVALCQYNRRLFPPQFILDVIRTHPIVVYGNTVCRNLYHVPPDEFPGNDNPAREVDRLLNNIREQERIESALREKQDELRRTQEILVDDISQRKRAEEELRRSETYLAEGQRLSHTGSWARNVSSGEAFWSQETFRIFALDPEKTKPSYPTFLETIHPNDRPLVEQTVDTAVHEKRDWELDYRIVLPDLSIKHVHAAGHPFVNEYGDLVEYIGTVMDVTDQHKGRSALEKAFDEIKTLKDQLHRENLALREQIDQMSMFEEIIGSSPALQGVLSRIARVAPADSTVLIMGDTGTGKELVARAIHKRSQRSARAFVSVNCAAVPPSLIASELFGHEKGAFTGAQQRRLGRFELAEGGTIFLDEIGELPAET
;
A
#
# COMPACT_ATOMS: atom_id res chain seq x y z
N MET A 1 25.71 -12.79 12.19
CA MET A 1 25.11 -12.07 13.33
C MET A 1 25.80 -12.56 14.59
N MET A 2 26.93 -11.95 14.96
CA MET A 2 27.67 -12.35 16.16
C MET A 2 26.94 -11.81 17.40
N ILE A 3 26.59 -12.71 18.30
CA ILE A 3 25.93 -12.42 19.56
C ILE A 3 26.94 -11.63 20.41
N ARG A 4 26.73 -10.32 20.59
CA ARG A 4 27.44 -9.54 21.60
C ARG A 4 27.10 -10.12 22.97
N PRO A 5 28.07 -10.47 23.84
CA PRO A 5 27.77 -10.89 25.19
C PRO A 5 27.11 -9.72 25.93
N ALA A 6 26.04 -10.02 26.65
CA ALA A 6 25.44 -9.10 27.58
C ALA A 6 26.49 -8.70 28.64
N HIS A 7 26.63 -7.39 28.88
CA HIS A 7 27.55 -6.75 29.84
C HIS A 7 28.96 -6.33 29.35
N SER A 8 29.11 -5.80 28.12
CA SER A 8 30.28 -4.95 27.82
C SER A 8 30.07 -3.55 28.44
N THR A 9 30.64 -3.30 29.61
CA THR A 9 30.68 -1.93 30.18
C THR A 9 31.55 -1.02 29.29
N PRO A 10 31.37 0.31 29.31
CA PRO A 10 32.24 1.24 28.56
C PRO A 10 33.73 1.03 28.84
N LEU A 11 34.08 0.64 30.07
CA LEU A 11 35.44 0.31 30.49
C LEU A 11 35.97 -0.94 29.75
N ILE A 12 35.21 -2.04 29.71
CA ILE A 12 35.60 -3.26 29.01
C ILE A 12 35.79 -2.97 27.51
N ALA A 13 34.84 -2.29 26.88
CA ALA A 13 34.92 -1.96 25.45
C ALA A 13 36.14 -1.07 25.12
N ALA A 14 36.56 -0.21 26.04
CA ALA A 14 37.74 0.62 25.87
C ALA A 14 39.05 -0.17 26.10
N LEU A 15 39.11 -1.02 27.12
CA LEU A 15 40.24 -1.91 27.38
C LEU A 15 40.42 -2.96 26.28
N GLU A 16 39.35 -3.37 25.60
CA GLU A 16 39.40 -4.24 24.41
C GLU A 16 40.13 -3.58 23.23
N GLN A 17 40.30 -2.26 23.20
CA GLN A 17 41.07 -1.62 22.12
C GLN A 17 42.58 -1.71 22.34
N LEU A 18 43.01 -2.14 23.53
CA LEU A 18 44.42 -2.31 23.88
C LEU A 18 45.01 -3.55 23.20
N GLY A 19 46.26 -3.45 22.79
CA GLY A 19 47.00 -4.49 22.09
C GLY A 19 48.32 -4.84 22.76
N PRO A 20 49.02 -5.87 22.26
CA PRO A 20 50.38 -6.20 22.67
C PRO A 20 51.27 -4.95 22.57
N ARG A 21 52.10 -4.69 23.59
CA ARG A 21 53.02 -3.53 23.75
C ARG A 21 52.43 -2.30 24.44
N ASP A 22 51.14 -2.30 24.76
CA ASP A 22 50.56 -1.16 25.47
C ASP A 22 51.01 -1.13 26.94
N HIS A 23 51.40 0.07 27.39
CA HIS A 23 51.73 0.38 28.76
C HIS A 23 50.72 1.36 29.32
N LEU A 24 50.02 0.97 30.37
CA LEU A 24 48.94 1.76 30.96
C LEU A 24 49.04 1.82 32.47
N CYS A 25 48.71 2.97 33.05
CA CYS A 25 48.48 3.08 34.48
C CYS A 25 46.99 3.15 34.79
N SER A 26 46.58 2.60 35.93
CA SER A 26 45.28 2.85 36.54
C SER A 26 45.48 3.68 37.79
N ILE A 27 44.87 4.87 37.81
CA ILE A 27 44.86 5.74 38.98
C ILE A 27 43.48 5.59 39.63
N TYR A 28 43.45 4.97 40.81
CA TYR A 28 42.21 4.65 41.53
C TYR A 28 42.16 5.33 42.90
N GLU A 29 40.94 5.51 43.42
CA GLU A 29 40.70 6.05 44.76
C GLU A 29 39.98 5.07 45.68
N SER A 30 39.40 4.01 45.13
CA SER A 30 38.66 2.99 45.85
C SER A 30 39.06 1.57 45.43
N GLN A 31 38.83 0.62 46.32
CA GLN A 31 39.05 -0.81 46.05
C GLN A 31 38.15 -1.33 44.92
N GLN A 32 36.95 -0.76 44.78
CA GLN A 32 36.05 -1.12 43.68
C GLN A 32 36.63 -0.73 42.32
N GLU A 33 37.19 0.47 42.18
CA GLU A 33 37.84 0.92 40.93
C GLU A 33 39.10 0.09 40.63
N HIS A 34 39.91 -0.16 41.65
CA HIS A 34 41.12 -0.99 41.57
C HIS A 34 40.81 -2.37 40.97
N PHE A 35 39.82 -3.08 41.52
CA PHE A 35 39.41 -4.38 41.02
C PHE A 35 38.65 -4.31 39.69
N ALA A 36 37.81 -3.30 39.47
CA ALA A 36 37.06 -3.18 38.21
C ALA A 36 37.99 -3.13 36.99
N VAL A 37 39.09 -2.38 37.07
CA VAL A 37 40.08 -2.31 35.99
C VAL A 37 40.88 -3.63 35.91
N ALA A 38 41.40 -4.13 37.03
CA ALA A 38 42.21 -5.35 37.05
C ALA A 38 41.44 -6.58 36.52
N ILE A 39 40.21 -6.80 36.99
CA ILE A 39 39.38 -7.93 36.58
C ILE A 39 39.01 -7.85 35.10
N SER A 40 38.60 -6.65 34.64
CA SER A 40 38.28 -6.43 33.22
C SER A 40 39.50 -6.72 32.34
N PHE A 41 40.67 -6.25 32.77
CA PHE A 41 41.94 -6.46 32.06
C PHE A 41 42.33 -7.95 32.02
N ILE A 42 42.18 -8.70 33.12
CA ILE A 42 42.42 -10.16 33.17
C ILE A 42 41.47 -10.90 32.24
N ARG A 43 40.16 -10.58 32.30
CA ARG A 43 39.14 -11.22 31.47
C ARG A 43 39.47 -11.12 29.99
N ILE A 44 39.77 -9.91 29.52
CA ILE A 44 40.12 -9.65 28.12
C ILE A 44 41.32 -10.49 27.69
N GLY A 45 42.34 -10.61 28.55
CA GLY A 45 43.51 -11.45 28.27
C GLY A 45 43.14 -12.94 28.16
N LEU A 46 42.37 -13.47 29.11
CA LEU A 46 41.92 -14.87 29.10
C LEU A 46 41.06 -15.18 27.86
N ASP A 47 40.15 -14.28 27.49
CA ASP A 47 39.30 -14.43 26.30
C ASP A 47 40.11 -14.42 24.99
N ARG A 48 41.28 -13.77 24.99
CA ARG A 48 42.22 -13.71 23.85
C ARG A 48 43.28 -14.82 23.84
N GLY A 49 43.26 -15.71 24.83
CA GLY A 49 44.29 -16.74 24.99
C GLY A 49 45.67 -16.14 25.33
N GLU A 50 45.69 -15.03 26.06
CA GLU A 50 46.91 -14.41 26.61
C GLU A 50 47.20 -14.98 28.00
N LYS A 51 48.48 -14.94 28.41
CA LYS A 51 48.88 -15.30 29.77
C LYS A 51 48.77 -14.09 30.70
N CYS A 52 47.89 -14.16 31.70
CA CYS A 52 47.70 -13.12 32.70
C CYS A 52 48.56 -13.38 33.93
N VAL A 53 49.39 -12.41 34.32
CA VAL A 53 50.22 -12.44 35.53
C VAL A 53 49.80 -11.29 36.43
N TYR A 54 49.31 -11.62 37.62
CA TYR A 54 48.94 -10.66 38.64
C TYR A 54 49.98 -10.65 39.75
N ILE A 55 50.67 -9.53 39.92
CA ILE A 55 51.64 -9.29 40.99
C ILE A 55 50.94 -8.53 42.10
N ALA A 56 50.71 -9.22 43.21
CA ALA A 56 50.06 -8.68 44.41
C ALA A 56 51.08 -8.16 45.42
N ASP A 57 50.68 -7.20 46.24
CA ASP A 57 51.41 -6.77 47.45
C ASP A 57 51.35 -7.84 48.57
N ASP A 58 52.21 -7.68 49.58
CA ASP A 58 52.34 -8.58 50.72
C ASP A 58 51.05 -8.56 51.55
N GLY A 59 50.33 -9.67 51.51
CA GLY A 59 49.08 -9.86 52.25
C GLY A 59 47.80 -9.68 51.42
N THR A 60 47.89 -9.26 50.15
CA THR A 60 46.74 -9.11 49.22
C THR A 60 46.61 -10.27 48.21
N LEU A 61 47.55 -11.23 48.22
CA LEU A 61 47.54 -12.44 47.37
C LEU A 61 46.22 -13.24 47.39
N GLY A 62 45.46 -13.19 48.49
CA GLY A 62 44.16 -13.85 48.63
C GLY A 62 42.99 -13.06 48.05
N ASP A 63 43.16 -11.77 47.79
CA ASP A 63 42.05 -10.83 47.63
C ASP A 63 41.54 -10.68 46.20
N VAL A 64 42.24 -11.21 45.19
CA VAL A 64 41.85 -11.05 43.77
C VAL A 64 41.05 -12.24 43.26
N ARG A 65 41.20 -13.41 43.89
CA ARG A 65 40.51 -14.63 43.50
C ARG A 65 38.99 -14.52 43.68
N ASP A 66 38.54 -14.06 44.85
CA ASP A 66 37.11 -13.94 45.15
C ASP A 66 36.42 -12.92 44.24
N PRO A 67 36.99 -11.70 44.00
CA PRO A 67 36.45 -10.77 43.01
C PRO A 67 36.43 -11.31 41.57
N LEU A 68 37.47 -12.03 41.13
CA LEU A 68 37.48 -12.65 39.80
C LEU A 68 36.34 -13.68 39.65
N GLN A 69 36.13 -14.51 40.67
CA GLN A 69 35.04 -15.50 40.69
C GLN A 69 33.66 -14.84 40.76
N ALA A 70 33.51 -13.78 41.56
CA ALA A 70 32.26 -13.03 41.68
C ALA A 70 31.82 -12.42 40.34
N GLU A 71 32.77 -12.01 39.50
CA GLU A 71 32.51 -11.51 38.16
C GLU A 71 32.34 -12.65 37.12
N GLY A 72 32.46 -13.91 37.52
CA GLY A 72 32.18 -15.07 36.68
C GLY A 72 33.37 -15.60 35.88
N ILE A 73 34.61 -15.29 36.29
CA ILE A 73 35.82 -15.89 35.71
C ILE A 73 36.08 -17.24 36.38
N ASP A 74 36.28 -18.29 35.59
CA ASP A 74 36.68 -19.61 36.08
C ASP A 74 38.17 -19.61 36.44
N VAL A 75 38.47 -19.11 37.64
CA VAL A 75 39.83 -18.95 38.14
C VAL A 75 40.55 -20.31 38.25
N ASP A 76 39.84 -21.36 38.65
CA ASP A 76 40.44 -22.69 38.83
C ASP A 76 40.91 -23.27 37.50
N ARG A 77 40.08 -23.14 36.46
CA ARG A 77 40.50 -23.52 35.11
C ARG A 77 41.66 -22.67 34.64
N ALA A 78 41.61 -21.35 34.82
CA ALA A 78 42.66 -20.45 34.34
C ALA A 78 44.02 -20.71 35.01
N VAL A 79 44.02 -21.02 36.31
CA VAL A 79 45.23 -21.43 37.04
C VAL A 79 45.71 -22.80 36.59
N ALA A 80 44.80 -23.77 36.42
CA ALA A 80 45.15 -25.12 35.96
C ALA A 80 45.76 -25.14 34.55
N SER A 81 45.30 -24.24 33.66
CA SER A 81 45.87 -24.07 32.32
C SER A 81 47.11 -23.16 32.28
N ASN A 82 47.60 -22.67 33.42
CA ASN A 82 48.71 -21.71 33.52
C ASN A 82 48.44 -20.39 32.78
N SER A 83 47.19 -20.06 32.49
CA SER A 83 46.78 -18.83 31.80
C SER A 83 46.54 -17.67 32.76
N LEU A 84 46.37 -17.95 34.06
CA LEU A 84 46.37 -16.97 35.14
C LEU A 84 47.37 -17.39 36.22
N VAL A 85 48.31 -16.51 36.55
CA VAL A 85 49.30 -16.70 37.61
C VAL A 85 49.23 -15.53 38.58
N SER A 86 49.00 -15.81 39.85
CA SER A 86 49.10 -14.83 40.94
C SER A 86 50.39 -15.07 41.71
N THR A 87 51.21 -14.03 41.89
CA THR A 87 52.51 -14.12 42.56
C THR A 87 52.81 -12.86 43.36
N THR A 88 53.79 -12.89 44.26
CA THR A 88 54.28 -11.66 44.92
C THR A 88 55.46 -11.08 44.19
N LYS A 89 55.75 -9.81 44.47
CA LYS A 89 56.97 -9.13 44.01
C LYS A 89 58.26 -9.88 44.41
N GLU A 90 58.35 -10.47 45.61
CA GLU A 90 59.49 -11.28 46.09
C GLU A 90 59.69 -12.55 45.26
N GLN A 91 58.59 -13.14 44.81
CA GLN A 91 58.60 -14.37 44.00
C GLN A 91 58.83 -14.08 42.51
N ALA A 92 58.41 -12.90 42.05
CA ALA A 92 58.63 -12.40 40.70
C ALA A 92 60.02 -11.75 40.57
N TYR A 93 60.07 -10.42 40.54
CA TYR A 93 61.26 -9.69 40.15
C TYR A 93 62.17 -9.25 41.32
N LEU A 94 61.73 -9.38 42.58
CA LEU A 94 62.58 -9.14 43.77
C LEU A 94 63.26 -10.41 44.32
N LYS A 95 63.24 -11.52 43.57
CA LYS A 95 63.78 -12.83 43.96
C LYS A 95 65.26 -12.83 44.39
N ARG A 96 66.03 -11.82 43.97
CA ARG A 96 67.45 -11.64 44.35
C ARG A 96 67.65 -10.85 45.65
N GLY A 97 66.56 -10.50 46.36
CA GLY A 97 66.60 -9.76 47.63
C GLY A 97 66.84 -8.25 47.48
N SER A 98 66.99 -7.75 46.25
CA SER A 98 67.16 -6.32 45.95
C SER A 98 66.50 -5.97 44.62
N PHE A 99 65.97 -4.75 44.53
CA PHE A 99 65.46 -4.18 43.28
C PHE A 99 66.62 -3.86 42.33
N ASP A 100 66.58 -4.43 41.13
CA ASP A 100 67.57 -4.24 40.06
C ASP A 100 66.82 -4.00 38.74
N LEU A 101 67.05 -2.83 38.13
CA LEU A 101 66.35 -2.37 36.93
C LEU A 101 66.60 -3.28 35.72
N ASP A 102 67.86 -3.65 35.50
CA ASP A 102 68.24 -4.45 34.34
C ASP A 102 67.75 -5.90 34.47
N TRP A 103 67.72 -6.41 35.70
CA TRP A 103 67.07 -7.67 36.02
C TRP A 103 65.56 -7.64 35.75
N MET A 104 64.84 -6.58 36.15
CA MET A 104 63.39 -6.48 35.90
C MET A 104 63.06 -6.50 34.41
N PHE A 105 63.79 -5.74 33.58
CA PHE A 105 63.58 -5.78 32.13
C PHE A 105 63.90 -7.16 31.54
N SER A 106 64.96 -7.82 32.04
CA SER A 106 65.30 -9.19 31.63
C SER A 106 64.20 -10.18 32.03
N PHE A 107 63.68 -10.07 33.25
CA PHE A 107 62.59 -10.89 33.77
C PHE A 107 61.34 -10.78 32.89
N TRP A 108 60.90 -9.55 32.55
CA TRP A 108 59.70 -9.38 31.72
C TRP A 108 59.89 -9.90 30.31
N LYS A 109 61.09 -9.72 29.74
CA LYS A 109 61.44 -10.28 28.44
C LYS A 109 61.39 -11.81 28.47
N GLU A 110 62.05 -12.45 29.43
CA GLU A 110 62.06 -13.91 29.61
C GLU A 110 60.66 -14.45 29.87
N ALA A 111 59.86 -13.78 30.71
CA ALA A 111 58.49 -14.17 31.01
C ALA A 111 57.59 -14.09 29.76
N THR A 112 57.80 -13.07 28.92
CA THR A 112 57.07 -12.93 27.65
C THR A 112 57.46 -14.05 26.69
N GLU A 113 58.76 -14.32 26.50
CA GLU A 113 59.26 -15.40 25.65
C GLU A 113 58.74 -16.77 26.12
N LEU A 114 58.71 -17.01 27.43
CA LEU A 114 58.15 -18.22 28.03
C LEU A 114 56.65 -18.35 27.72
N ALA A 115 55.85 -17.30 27.92
CA ALA A 115 54.42 -17.31 27.62
C ALA A 115 54.15 -17.66 26.15
N MET A 116 54.91 -17.07 25.22
CA MET A 116 54.79 -17.39 23.79
C MET A 116 55.17 -18.86 23.51
N SER A 117 56.20 -19.39 24.18
CA SER A 117 56.64 -20.78 24.02
C SER A 117 55.62 -21.80 24.57
N GLU A 118 54.83 -21.40 25.57
CA GLU A 118 53.73 -22.19 26.14
C GLU A 118 52.45 -22.12 25.27
N GLY A 119 52.46 -21.34 24.19
CA GLY A 119 51.36 -21.25 23.22
C GLY A 119 50.39 -20.09 23.45
N PHE A 120 50.69 -19.16 24.37
CA PHE A 120 49.89 -17.95 24.57
C PHE A 120 50.17 -16.89 23.50
N SER A 121 49.18 -16.05 23.21
CA SER A 121 49.26 -15.02 22.16
C SER A 121 50.04 -13.76 22.58
N ALA A 122 50.04 -13.45 23.88
CA ALA A 122 50.79 -12.36 24.52
C ALA A 122 50.91 -12.60 26.03
N LEU A 123 51.76 -11.81 26.70
CA LEU A 123 51.80 -11.69 28.15
C LEU A 123 51.02 -10.45 28.61
N ARG A 124 50.21 -10.58 29.65
CA ARG A 124 49.46 -9.49 30.26
C ARG A 124 49.80 -9.39 31.73
N THR A 125 50.41 -8.29 32.14
CA THR A 125 50.97 -8.13 33.49
C THR A 125 50.23 -7.04 34.24
N ILE A 126 49.95 -7.30 35.51
CA ILE A 126 49.27 -6.37 36.41
C ILE A 126 50.14 -6.28 37.65
N ASP A 127 50.49 -5.05 38.04
CA ASP A 127 51.35 -4.82 39.19
C ASP A 127 50.69 -3.85 40.17
N GLU A 128 50.47 -4.33 41.40
CA GLU A 128 50.09 -3.49 42.52
C GLU A 128 51.34 -2.73 43.02
N THR A 129 51.36 -1.40 42.89
CA THR A 129 52.59 -0.65 43.19
C THR A 129 52.66 -0.11 44.62
N GLU A 130 51.66 -0.36 45.47
CA GLU A 130 51.56 0.24 46.82
C GLU A 130 52.77 -0.06 47.71
N TRP A 131 53.43 -1.22 47.51
CA TRP A 131 54.63 -1.62 48.23
C TRP A 131 55.82 -0.68 48.05
N VAL A 132 55.87 0.08 46.95
CA VAL A 132 56.93 1.05 46.67
C VAL A 132 57.02 2.12 47.78
N LEU A 133 55.93 2.39 48.50
CA LEU A 133 55.90 3.30 49.65
C LEU A 133 56.58 2.74 50.91
N ARG A 134 56.71 1.41 51.02
CA ARG A 134 57.15 0.71 52.25
C ARG A 134 58.62 0.24 52.19
N GLY A 135 59.24 0.25 51.00
CA GLY A 135 60.58 -0.28 50.76
C GLY A 135 61.73 0.73 50.93
N THR A 136 62.96 0.23 51.00
CA THR A 136 64.23 1.01 51.08
C THR A 136 64.67 1.64 49.74
N PHE A 137 63.89 1.45 48.67
CA PHE A 137 64.25 1.74 47.28
C PHE A 137 63.98 3.18 46.84
N GLY A 138 62.91 3.80 47.37
CA GLY A 138 62.51 5.17 47.09
C GLY A 138 61.71 5.35 45.78
N LEU A 139 60.82 6.36 45.77
CA LEU A 139 59.93 6.67 44.64
C LEU A 139 60.68 7.06 43.35
N GLU A 140 61.87 7.67 43.48
CA GLU A 140 62.66 8.15 42.34
C GLU A 140 63.13 7.02 41.43
N ARG A 141 63.65 5.94 42.00
CA ARG A 141 64.12 4.80 41.21
C ARG A 141 62.98 4.00 40.57
N TRP A 142 61.79 4.02 41.17
CA TRP A 142 60.59 3.45 40.56
C TRP A 142 60.15 4.28 39.34
N MET A 143 60.29 5.61 39.40
CA MET A 143 60.04 6.46 38.25
C MET A 143 61.04 6.22 37.11
N GLU A 144 62.30 5.92 37.43
CA GLU A 144 63.29 5.48 36.43
C GLU A 144 62.91 4.15 35.76
N TYR A 145 62.37 3.20 36.53
CA TYR A 145 61.81 1.96 35.98
C TYR A 145 60.65 2.23 35.03
N GLU A 146 59.65 2.98 35.48
CA GLU A 146 58.41 3.25 34.73
C GLU A 146 58.67 4.00 33.43
N SER A 147 59.60 4.97 33.43
CA SER A 147 59.95 5.69 32.20
C SER A 147 60.56 4.77 31.16
N ARG A 148 61.43 3.84 31.57
CA ARG A 148 62.08 2.87 30.65
C ARG A 148 61.17 1.71 30.25
N LEU A 149 60.15 1.40 31.05
CA LEU A 149 59.24 0.28 30.84
C LEU A 149 58.50 0.40 29.50
N THR A 150 57.98 1.57 29.16
CA THR A 150 57.32 1.81 27.87
C THR A 150 58.20 1.41 26.67
N HIS A 151 59.49 1.77 26.70
CA HIS A 151 60.43 1.37 25.64
C HIS A 151 60.67 -0.13 25.62
N SER A 152 60.86 -0.75 26.79
CA SER A 152 61.06 -2.20 26.90
C SER A 152 59.86 -3.00 26.40
N LEU A 153 58.63 -2.56 26.73
CA LEU A 153 57.39 -3.20 26.31
C LEU A 153 57.13 -3.03 24.81
N SER A 154 57.58 -1.94 24.19
CA SER A 154 57.48 -1.76 22.72
C SER A 154 58.18 -2.86 21.91
N GLN A 155 59.13 -3.55 22.54
CA GLN A 155 59.94 -4.61 21.94
C GLN A 155 59.48 -6.03 22.29
N SER A 156 58.46 -6.17 23.14
CA SER A 156 57.93 -7.46 23.60
C SER A 156 56.42 -7.55 23.38
N ASN A 157 55.88 -8.75 23.21
CA ASN A 157 54.42 -8.94 23.15
C ASN A 157 53.83 -8.96 24.57
N CYS A 158 54.06 -7.88 25.30
CA CYS A 158 53.62 -7.72 26.69
C CYS A 158 52.73 -6.49 26.84
N VAL A 159 51.64 -6.61 27.59
CA VAL A 159 50.74 -5.51 27.96
C VAL A 159 50.82 -5.33 29.47
N ALA A 160 51.21 -4.14 29.94
CA ALA A 160 51.42 -3.89 31.36
C ALA A 160 50.44 -2.87 31.93
N LEU A 161 49.77 -3.26 33.01
CA LEU A 161 48.90 -2.42 33.83
C LEU A 161 49.54 -2.15 35.18
N CYS A 162 50.00 -0.92 35.39
CA CYS A 162 50.53 -0.46 36.68
C CYS A 162 49.42 0.23 37.49
N GLN A 163 49.15 -0.21 38.72
CA GLN A 163 48.02 0.29 39.51
C GLN A 163 48.48 1.17 40.67
N TYR A 164 47.96 2.41 40.72
CA TYR A 164 48.35 3.45 41.66
C TYR A 164 47.17 4.01 42.46
N ASN A 165 47.26 3.91 43.78
CA ASN A 165 46.27 4.49 44.69
C ASN A 165 46.49 6.01 44.87
N ARG A 166 45.61 6.82 44.28
CA ARG A 166 45.71 8.29 44.30
C ARG A 166 45.78 8.90 45.71
N ARG A 167 45.21 8.21 46.71
CA ARG A 167 45.14 8.68 48.10
C ARG A 167 46.42 8.37 48.90
N LEU A 168 47.18 7.37 48.49
CA LEU A 168 48.40 6.94 49.20
C LEU A 168 49.65 7.62 48.66
N PHE A 169 49.76 7.80 47.35
CA PHE A 169 50.94 8.39 46.73
C PHE A 169 50.96 9.93 46.77
N PRO A 170 52.14 10.57 46.92
CA PRO A 170 52.28 12.02 46.82
C PRO A 170 51.77 12.56 45.48
N PRO A 171 51.13 13.75 45.44
CA PRO A 171 50.62 14.33 44.18
C PRO A 171 51.66 14.48 43.08
N GLN A 172 52.90 14.86 43.45
CA GLN A 172 54.00 14.98 42.48
C GLN A 172 54.33 13.64 41.83
N PHE A 173 54.35 12.55 42.60
CA PHE A 173 54.59 11.21 42.08
C PHE A 173 53.48 10.77 41.12
N ILE A 174 52.22 11.05 41.43
CA ILE A 174 51.10 10.74 40.53
C ILE A 174 51.20 11.55 39.22
N LEU A 175 51.65 12.80 39.28
CA LEU A 175 51.92 13.59 38.07
C LEU A 175 52.99 12.94 37.20
N ASP A 176 54.06 12.44 37.83
CA ASP A 176 55.15 11.76 37.14
C ASP A 176 54.70 10.41 36.55
N VAL A 177 53.88 9.64 37.26
CA VAL A 177 53.20 8.44 36.75
C VAL A 177 52.36 8.76 35.51
N ILE A 178 51.56 9.84 35.53
CA ILE A 178 50.81 10.25 34.34
C ILE A 178 51.80 10.54 33.21
N ARG A 179 52.90 11.25 33.46
CA ARG A 179 53.87 11.59 32.41
C ARG A 179 54.58 10.37 31.81
N THR A 180 54.79 9.28 32.56
CA THR A 180 55.50 8.09 32.05
C THR A 180 54.62 7.09 31.31
N HIS A 181 53.30 7.18 31.43
CA HIS A 181 52.37 6.21 30.84
C HIS A 181 51.65 6.76 29.60
N PRO A 182 51.76 6.09 28.44
CA PRO A 182 51.03 6.46 27.22
C PRO A 182 49.51 6.38 27.35
N ILE A 183 49.02 5.57 28.30
CA ILE A 183 47.60 5.31 28.51
C ILE A 183 47.30 5.43 30.01
N VAL A 184 46.23 6.17 30.33
CA VAL A 184 45.79 6.38 31.72
C VAL A 184 44.36 5.91 31.85
N VAL A 185 44.10 5.05 32.81
CA VAL A 185 42.75 4.64 33.22
C VAL A 185 42.37 5.42 34.47
N TYR A 186 41.28 6.19 34.38
CA TYR A 186 40.72 6.94 35.50
C TYR A 186 39.20 6.79 35.52
N GLY A 187 38.67 6.33 36.65
CA GLY A 187 37.28 5.86 36.74
C GLY A 187 37.01 4.76 35.71
N ASN A 188 35.97 4.94 34.88
CA ASN A 188 35.59 3.99 33.82
C ASN A 188 36.11 4.37 32.42
N THR A 189 37.10 5.27 32.33
CA THR A 189 37.60 5.78 31.05
C THR A 189 39.04 5.37 30.82
N VAL A 190 39.34 4.87 29.62
CA VAL A 190 40.71 4.60 29.16
C VAL A 190 41.11 5.75 28.23
N CYS A 191 42.10 6.53 28.64
CA CYS A 191 42.54 7.72 27.93
C CYS A 191 43.89 7.46 27.26
N ARG A 192 43.99 7.75 25.96
CA ARG A 192 45.30 7.97 25.34
C ARG A 192 45.84 9.28 25.90
N ASN A 193 46.99 9.20 26.56
CA ASN A 193 47.46 10.27 27.41
C ASN A 193 48.17 11.36 26.61
N LEU A 194 47.54 12.53 26.54
CA LEU A 194 48.09 13.74 25.91
C LEU A 194 49.28 14.34 26.69
N TYR A 195 49.49 13.93 27.93
CA TYR A 195 50.57 14.42 28.80
C TYR A 195 51.75 13.44 28.89
N HIS A 196 51.73 12.37 28.09
CA HIS A 196 52.82 11.41 28.06
C HIS A 196 54.11 12.08 27.55
N VAL A 197 55.18 11.87 28.30
CA VAL A 197 56.53 12.34 28.03
C VAL A 197 57.35 11.12 27.60
N PRO A 198 57.96 11.13 26.40
CA PRO A 198 58.80 10.03 25.95
C PRO A 198 59.92 9.68 26.95
N PRO A 199 60.29 8.39 27.05
CA PRO A 199 61.32 7.91 27.98
C PRO A 199 62.67 8.63 27.88
N ASP A 200 63.06 9.10 26.70
CA ASP A 200 64.31 9.82 26.45
C ASP A 200 64.31 11.27 26.99
N GLU A 201 63.16 11.76 27.42
CA GLU A 201 62.98 13.12 27.96
C GLU A 201 62.64 13.12 29.48
N PHE A 202 62.59 11.94 30.13
CA PHE A 202 62.21 11.77 31.54
C PHE A 202 63.20 10.85 32.31
N PRO A 203 63.63 11.16 33.55
CA PRO A 203 63.49 12.41 34.30
C PRO A 203 64.69 13.32 34.04
N GLY A 204 64.48 14.56 33.59
CA GLY A 204 65.56 15.56 33.63
C GLY A 204 66.04 16.16 32.32
N ASN A 205 65.13 16.49 31.40
CA ASN A 205 65.35 17.66 30.56
C ASN A 205 64.14 18.59 30.73
N ASP A 206 64.20 19.45 31.75
CA ASP A 206 63.41 20.69 31.82
C ASP A 206 63.80 21.58 30.63
N ASN A 207 63.37 21.20 29.44
CA ASN A 207 63.39 22.05 28.27
C ASN A 207 61.96 22.53 28.03
N PRO A 208 61.55 23.67 28.65
CA PRO A 208 60.24 24.25 28.45
C PRO A 208 59.85 24.39 26.97
N ALA A 209 60.82 24.58 26.06
CA ALA A 209 60.53 24.67 24.64
C ALA A 209 59.97 23.36 24.07
N ARG A 210 60.56 22.20 24.42
CA ARG A 210 60.05 20.89 23.97
C ARG A 210 58.69 20.55 24.58
N GLU A 211 58.48 20.89 25.84
CA GLU A 211 57.18 20.73 26.49
C GLU A 211 56.10 21.56 25.78
N VAL A 212 56.40 22.83 25.48
CA VAL A 212 55.50 23.72 24.72
C VAL A 212 55.21 23.15 23.34
N ASP A 213 56.24 22.71 22.60
CA ASP A 213 56.06 22.11 21.27
C ASP A 213 55.16 20.85 21.33
N ARG A 214 55.33 20.00 22.35
CA ARG A 214 54.51 18.79 22.53
C ARG A 214 53.06 19.16 22.83
N LEU A 215 52.82 20.08 23.75
CA LEU A 215 51.47 20.54 24.09
C LEU A 215 50.78 21.19 22.89
N LEU A 216 51.48 22.03 22.13
CA LEU A 216 50.94 22.67 20.92
C LEU A 216 50.61 21.63 19.84
N ASN A 217 51.45 20.62 19.64
CA ASN A 217 51.18 19.53 18.70
C ASN A 217 49.96 18.70 19.13
N ASN A 218 49.84 18.38 20.41
CA ASN A 218 48.71 17.62 20.94
C ASN A 218 47.39 18.39 20.85
N ILE A 219 47.40 19.70 21.15
CA ILE A 219 46.23 20.58 20.97
C ILE A 219 45.81 20.62 19.48
N ARG A 220 46.78 20.77 18.57
CA ARG A 220 46.51 20.81 17.14
C ARG A 220 45.94 19.49 16.62
N GLU A 221 46.48 18.36 17.05
CA GLU A 221 45.95 17.06 16.64
C GLU A 221 44.57 16.81 17.22
N GLN A 222 44.31 17.24 18.46
CA GLN A 222 42.97 17.16 19.05
C GLN A 222 41.94 17.96 18.23
N GLU A 223 42.25 19.21 17.86
CA GLU A 223 41.37 20.01 17.00
C GLU A 223 41.16 19.34 15.62
N ARG A 224 42.21 18.73 15.06
CA ARG A 224 42.11 18.00 13.78
C ARG A 224 41.17 16.80 13.88
N ILE A 225 41.26 16.03 14.97
CA ILE A 225 40.39 14.87 15.23
C ILE A 225 38.94 15.34 15.44
N GLU A 226 38.72 16.39 16.22
CA GLU A 226 37.38 16.94 16.47
C GLU A 226 36.75 17.50 15.18
N SER A 227 37.54 18.20 14.36
CA SER A 227 37.11 18.71 13.06
C SER A 227 36.72 17.58 12.11
N ALA A 228 37.57 16.56 11.97
CA ALA A 228 37.29 15.37 11.15
C ALA A 228 36.05 14.60 11.64
N LEU A 229 35.83 14.53 12.96
CA LEU A 229 34.64 13.90 13.53
C LEU A 229 33.37 14.68 13.15
N ARG A 230 33.40 16.02 13.21
CA ARG A 230 32.27 16.86 12.81
C ARG A 230 31.95 16.69 11.32
N GLU A 231 32.97 16.70 10.45
CA GLU A 231 32.78 16.46 9.02
C GLU A 231 32.14 15.09 8.75
N LYS A 232 32.60 14.04 9.45
CA LYS A 232 32.03 12.70 9.29
C LYS A 232 30.60 12.59 9.81
N GLN A 233 30.27 13.30 10.89
CA GLN A 233 28.89 13.39 11.40
C GLN A 233 27.96 14.08 10.40
N ASP A 234 28.41 15.15 9.76
CA ASP A 234 27.64 15.85 8.73
C ASP A 234 27.42 14.99 7.48
N GLU A 235 28.44 14.24 7.04
CA GLU A 235 28.34 13.28 5.94
C GLU A 235 27.33 12.16 6.24
N LEU A 236 27.39 11.59 7.44
CA LEU A 236 26.44 10.58 7.91
C LEU A 236 25.01 11.12 7.94
N ARG A 237 24.83 12.35 8.44
CA ARG A 237 23.52 13.00 8.48
C ARG A 237 22.94 13.20 7.08
N ARG A 238 23.73 13.70 6.12
CA ARG A 238 23.29 13.87 4.72
C ARG A 238 22.89 12.54 4.10
N THR A 239 23.67 11.49 4.34
CA THR A 239 23.37 10.14 3.83
C THR A 239 22.06 9.61 4.42
N GLN A 240 21.85 9.83 5.72
CA GLN A 240 20.61 9.44 6.40
C GLN A 240 19.39 10.20 5.84
N GLU A 241 19.52 11.49 5.59
CA GLU A 241 18.46 12.31 4.99
C GLU A 241 18.06 11.77 3.60
N ILE A 242 19.03 11.41 2.75
CA ILE A 242 18.79 10.82 1.42
C ILE A 242 18.06 9.47 1.55
N LEU A 243 18.53 8.58 2.43
CA LEU A 243 17.92 7.27 2.64
C LEU A 243 16.47 7.37 3.14
N VAL A 244 16.19 8.33 4.02
CA VAL A 244 14.84 8.56 4.53
C VAL A 244 13.89 9.00 3.40
N ASP A 245 14.35 9.86 2.49
CA ASP A 245 13.51 10.28 1.36
C ASP A 245 13.24 9.14 0.38
N ASP A 246 14.27 8.36 0.02
CA ASP A 246 14.12 7.18 -0.87
C ASP A 246 13.11 6.16 -0.30
N ILE A 247 13.25 5.81 0.97
CA ILE A 247 12.31 4.91 1.66
C ILE A 247 10.90 5.50 1.67
N SER A 248 10.78 6.82 1.83
CA SER A 248 9.48 7.50 1.84
C SER A 248 8.83 7.53 0.45
N GLN A 249 9.61 7.66 -0.62
CA GLN A 249 9.12 7.58 -2.00
C GLN A 249 8.67 6.15 -2.33
N ARG A 250 9.48 5.14 -1.99
CA ARG A 250 9.14 3.74 -2.20
C ARG A 250 7.86 3.34 -1.48
N LYS A 251 7.68 3.75 -0.22
CA LYS A 251 6.44 3.49 0.53
C LYS A 251 5.20 4.13 -0.11
N ARG A 252 5.34 5.33 -0.69
CA ARG A 252 4.25 6.00 -1.42
C ARG A 252 3.86 5.21 -2.67
N ALA A 253 4.85 4.78 -3.46
CA ALA A 253 4.60 3.95 -4.64
C ALA A 253 3.97 2.59 -4.30
N GLU A 254 4.43 1.94 -3.23
CA GLU A 254 3.83 0.67 -2.75
C GLU A 254 2.37 0.84 -2.32
N GLU A 255 2.03 1.92 -1.62
CA GLU A 255 0.64 2.20 -1.22
C GLU A 255 -0.25 2.56 -2.42
N GLU A 256 0.26 3.33 -3.39
CA GLU A 256 -0.46 3.63 -4.63
C GLU A 256 -0.73 2.37 -5.45
N LEU A 257 0.26 1.48 -5.56
CA LEU A 257 0.10 0.18 -6.23
C LEU A 257 -0.97 -0.66 -5.53
N ARG A 258 -0.90 -0.78 -4.19
CA ARG A 258 -1.90 -1.51 -3.39
C ARG A 258 -3.32 -0.98 -3.57
N ARG A 259 -3.48 0.35 -3.63
CA ARG A 259 -4.78 0.98 -3.92
C ARG A 259 -5.24 0.68 -5.34
N SER A 260 -4.36 0.77 -6.33
CA SER A 260 -4.66 0.44 -7.72
C SER A 260 -5.12 -1.01 -7.87
N GLU A 261 -4.40 -1.97 -7.29
CA GLU A 261 -4.76 -3.39 -7.29
C GLU A 261 -6.13 -3.63 -6.65
N THR A 262 -6.41 -2.96 -5.52
CA THR A 262 -7.72 -3.06 -4.84
C THR A 262 -8.84 -2.53 -5.72
N TYR A 263 -8.65 -1.38 -6.38
CA TYR A 263 -9.66 -0.82 -7.29
C TYR A 263 -9.88 -1.70 -8.52
N LEU A 264 -8.83 -2.29 -9.08
CA LEU A 264 -8.94 -3.25 -10.18
C LEU A 264 -9.72 -4.49 -9.74
N ALA A 265 -9.43 -5.04 -8.57
CA ALA A 265 -10.13 -6.22 -8.04
C ALA A 265 -11.62 -5.94 -7.78
N GLU A 266 -11.96 -4.78 -7.21
CA GLU A 266 -13.36 -4.37 -6.99
C GLU A 266 -14.08 -4.06 -8.31
N GLY A 267 -13.41 -3.40 -9.26
CA GLY A 267 -13.96 -3.14 -10.59
C GLY A 267 -14.30 -4.42 -11.35
N GLN A 268 -13.40 -5.41 -11.32
CA GLN A 268 -13.63 -6.75 -11.89
C GLN A 268 -14.83 -7.45 -11.24
N ARG A 269 -14.90 -7.42 -9.90
CA ARG A 269 -16.00 -8.02 -9.14
C ARG A 269 -17.36 -7.40 -9.45
N LEU A 270 -17.45 -6.06 -9.49
CA LEU A 270 -18.70 -5.35 -9.74
C LEU A 270 -19.20 -5.53 -11.18
N SER A 271 -18.27 -5.66 -12.13
CA SER A 271 -18.59 -5.89 -13.54
C SER A 271 -18.75 -7.37 -13.90
N HIS A 272 -18.59 -8.29 -12.94
CA HIS A 272 -18.53 -9.74 -13.18
C HIS A 272 -17.56 -10.11 -14.32
N THR A 273 -16.44 -9.38 -14.39
CA THR A 273 -15.42 -9.50 -15.44
C THR A 273 -14.10 -9.93 -14.81
N GLY A 274 -13.71 -11.17 -15.07
CA GLY A 274 -12.38 -11.67 -14.75
C GLY A 274 -11.36 -11.27 -15.80
N SER A 275 -10.10 -11.14 -15.39
CA SER A 275 -8.97 -11.02 -16.31
C SER A 275 -8.12 -12.28 -16.27
N TRP A 276 -7.54 -12.62 -17.40
CA TRP A 276 -6.65 -13.75 -17.54
C TRP A 276 -5.49 -13.40 -18.47
N ALA A 277 -4.36 -14.07 -18.26
CA ALA A 277 -3.22 -14.01 -19.14
C ALA A 277 -2.66 -15.41 -19.35
N ARG A 278 -2.04 -15.66 -20.50
CA ARG A 278 -1.41 -16.93 -20.83
C ARG A 278 -0.17 -16.68 -21.66
N ASN A 279 0.99 -17.01 -21.10
CA ASN A 279 2.23 -17.05 -21.84
C ASN A 279 2.19 -18.25 -22.81
N VAL A 280 2.40 -17.98 -24.09
CA VAL A 280 2.26 -18.99 -25.15
C VAL A 280 3.44 -19.95 -25.18
N SER A 281 4.63 -19.47 -24.79
CA SER A 281 5.87 -20.26 -24.80
C SER A 281 6.03 -21.14 -23.58
N SER A 282 5.78 -20.62 -22.37
CA SER A 282 5.92 -21.38 -21.13
C SER A 282 4.65 -22.15 -20.76
N GLY A 283 3.49 -21.78 -21.33
CA GLY A 283 2.19 -22.30 -20.95
C GLY A 283 1.69 -21.80 -19.59
N GLU A 284 2.43 -20.91 -18.93
CA GLU A 284 2.03 -20.29 -17.68
C GLU A 284 0.79 -19.42 -17.89
N ALA A 285 -0.19 -19.58 -17.03
CA ALA A 285 -1.41 -18.81 -17.06
C ALA A 285 -1.64 -18.09 -15.73
N PHE A 286 -2.17 -16.89 -15.83
CA PHE A 286 -2.62 -16.07 -14.72
C PHE A 286 -4.13 -15.90 -14.81
N TRP A 287 -4.84 -16.11 -13.71
CA TRP A 287 -6.26 -15.80 -13.58
C TRP A 287 -6.46 -14.84 -12.41
N SER A 288 -7.22 -13.77 -12.64
CA SER A 288 -7.64 -12.88 -11.55
C SER A 288 -8.58 -13.59 -10.59
N GLN A 289 -8.74 -13.04 -9.38
CA GLN A 289 -9.61 -13.64 -8.38
C GLN A 289 -11.08 -13.70 -8.84
N GLU A 290 -11.52 -12.75 -9.68
CA GLU A 290 -12.85 -12.79 -10.27
C GLU A 290 -12.97 -13.90 -11.32
N THR A 291 -11.93 -14.16 -12.12
CA THR A 291 -11.91 -15.31 -13.04
C THR A 291 -12.15 -16.63 -12.28
N PHE A 292 -11.46 -16.86 -11.17
CA PHE A 292 -11.72 -18.03 -10.32
C PHE A 292 -13.17 -18.11 -9.81
N ARG A 293 -13.78 -16.98 -9.44
CA ARG A 293 -15.20 -16.92 -9.02
C ARG A 293 -16.16 -17.24 -10.17
N ILE A 294 -15.89 -16.76 -11.37
CA ILE A 294 -16.72 -17.04 -12.57
C ILE A 294 -16.74 -18.55 -12.84
N PHE A 295 -15.57 -19.19 -12.80
CA PHE A 295 -15.42 -20.64 -12.99
C PHE A 295 -15.76 -21.48 -11.75
N ALA A 296 -16.06 -20.85 -10.60
CA ALA A 296 -16.30 -21.51 -9.31
C ALA A 296 -15.17 -22.47 -8.88
N LEU A 297 -13.92 -22.07 -9.14
CA LEU A 297 -12.70 -22.82 -8.80
C LEU A 297 -11.94 -22.17 -7.64
N ASP A 298 -11.29 -23.01 -6.84
CA ASP A 298 -10.51 -22.58 -5.68
C ASP A 298 -9.09 -22.18 -6.12
N PRO A 299 -8.66 -20.91 -5.92
CA PRO A 299 -7.35 -20.43 -6.34
C PRO A 299 -6.18 -21.09 -5.60
N GLU A 300 -6.41 -21.66 -4.41
CA GLU A 300 -5.34 -22.36 -3.67
C GLU A 300 -5.15 -23.80 -4.14
N LYS A 301 -6.18 -24.40 -4.76
CA LYS A 301 -6.17 -25.80 -5.22
C LYS A 301 -5.98 -25.94 -6.72
N THR A 302 -6.33 -24.91 -7.47
CA THR A 302 -6.40 -24.98 -8.93
C THR A 302 -5.34 -24.07 -9.52
N LYS A 303 -4.36 -24.66 -10.20
CA LYS A 303 -3.38 -23.89 -10.95
C LYS A 303 -3.97 -23.52 -12.33
N PRO A 304 -4.01 -22.24 -12.72
CA PRO A 304 -4.47 -21.85 -14.04
C PRO A 304 -3.62 -22.50 -15.13
N SER A 305 -4.29 -23.09 -16.12
CA SER A 305 -3.63 -23.64 -17.29
C SER A 305 -4.61 -23.74 -18.45
N TYR A 306 -4.10 -23.84 -19.68
CA TYR A 306 -4.95 -24.02 -20.86
C TYR A 306 -5.76 -25.33 -20.81
N PRO A 307 -5.21 -26.49 -20.38
CA PRO A 307 -6.01 -27.70 -20.15
C PRO A 307 -7.13 -27.50 -19.13
N THR A 308 -6.83 -26.87 -17.99
CA THR A 308 -7.85 -26.60 -16.95
C THR A 308 -8.96 -25.70 -17.49
N PHE A 309 -8.61 -24.70 -18.29
CA PHE A 309 -9.60 -23.88 -19.00
C PHE A 309 -10.52 -24.74 -19.88
N LEU A 310 -9.96 -25.56 -20.77
CA LEU A 310 -10.75 -26.39 -21.69
C LEU A 310 -11.65 -27.39 -20.97
N GLU A 311 -11.22 -27.91 -19.81
CA GLU A 311 -12.01 -28.80 -18.97
C GLU A 311 -13.32 -28.18 -18.47
N THR A 312 -13.33 -26.87 -18.21
CA THR A 312 -14.52 -26.15 -17.74
C THR A 312 -15.54 -25.84 -18.84
N ILE A 313 -15.16 -25.94 -20.11
CA ILE A 313 -16.03 -25.59 -21.24
C ILE A 313 -17.06 -26.70 -21.48
N HIS A 314 -18.30 -26.30 -21.76
CA HIS A 314 -19.37 -27.23 -22.11
C HIS A 314 -18.97 -28.11 -23.31
N PRO A 315 -19.20 -29.44 -23.27
CA PRO A 315 -18.71 -30.37 -24.29
C PRO A 315 -19.06 -30.01 -25.74
N ASN A 316 -20.27 -29.45 -25.96
CA ASN A 316 -20.71 -29.04 -27.29
C ASN A 316 -20.02 -27.77 -27.81
N ASP A 317 -19.47 -26.94 -26.92
CA ASP A 317 -18.87 -25.65 -27.28
C ASP A 317 -17.33 -25.79 -27.37
N ARG A 318 -16.73 -26.80 -26.73
CA ARG A 318 -15.28 -27.03 -26.69
C ARG A 318 -14.61 -27.06 -28.08
N PRO A 319 -15.11 -27.80 -29.10
CA PRO A 319 -14.45 -27.83 -30.41
C PRO A 319 -14.38 -26.45 -31.09
N LEU A 320 -15.41 -25.63 -30.90
CA LEU A 320 -15.46 -24.28 -31.45
C LEU A 320 -14.45 -23.36 -30.74
N VAL A 321 -14.37 -23.45 -29.41
CA VAL A 321 -13.44 -22.64 -28.61
C VAL A 321 -11.99 -23.01 -28.93
N GLU A 322 -11.65 -24.30 -28.96
CA GLU A 322 -10.31 -24.79 -29.32
C GLU A 322 -9.89 -24.28 -30.70
N GLN A 323 -10.74 -24.49 -31.72
CA GLN A 323 -10.45 -24.03 -33.09
C GLN A 323 -10.25 -22.51 -33.15
N THR A 324 -11.06 -21.74 -32.43
CA THR A 324 -10.98 -20.27 -32.42
C THR A 324 -9.67 -19.81 -31.77
N VAL A 325 -9.30 -20.38 -30.63
CA VAL A 325 -8.07 -20.04 -29.90
C VAL A 325 -6.84 -20.45 -30.71
N ASP A 326 -6.83 -21.64 -31.31
CA ASP A 326 -5.71 -22.13 -32.13
C ASP A 326 -5.50 -21.25 -33.36
N THR A 327 -6.60 -20.87 -34.03
CA THR A 327 -6.55 -19.94 -35.17
C THR A 327 -6.00 -18.58 -34.74
N ALA A 328 -6.46 -18.06 -33.59
CA ALA A 328 -5.99 -16.78 -33.07
C ALA A 328 -4.49 -16.81 -32.78
N VAL A 329 -3.99 -17.86 -32.11
CA VAL A 329 -2.57 -18.05 -31.80
C VAL A 329 -1.73 -18.16 -33.08
N HIS A 330 -2.21 -18.89 -34.09
CA HIS A 330 -1.51 -19.05 -35.36
C HIS A 330 -1.43 -17.73 -36.15
N GLU A 331 -2.53 -16.98 -36.19
CA GLU A 331 -2.66 -15.73 -36.93
C GLU A 331 -2.21 -14.50 -36.14
N LYS A 332 -1.90 -14.65 -34.84
CA LYS A 332 -1.57 -13.56 -33.89
C LYS A 332 -2.62 -12.45 -33.89
N ARG A 333 -3.91 -12.83 -33.81
CA ARG A 333 -5.04 -11.89 -33.85
C ARG A 333 -5.90 -11.94 -32.59
N ASP A 334 -6.76 -10.93 -32.47
CA ASP A 334 -7.81 -10.86 -31.47
C ASP A 334 -8.87 -11.94 -31.71
N TRP A 335 -9.46 -12.42 -30.62
CA TRP A 335 -10.62 -13.29 -30.65
C TRP A 335 -11.63 -12.89 -29.57
N GLU A 336 -12.90 -13.12 -29.87
CA GLU A 336 -14.03 -12.82 -29.01
C GLU A 336 -15.09 -13.89 -29.25
N LEU A 337 -15.61 -14.50 -28.17
CA LEU A 337 -16.52 -15.63 -28.27
C LEU A 337 -17.44 -15.76 -27.05
N ASP A 338 -18.71 -16.04 -27.32
CA ASP A 338 -19.69 -16.48 -26.32
C ASP A 338 -19.74 -18.00 -26.27
N TYR A 339 -19.57 -18.58 -25.08
CA TYR A 339 -19.67 -20.02 -24.88
C TYR A 339 -20.17 -20.36 -23.48
N ARG A 340 -20.54 -21.63 -23.28
CA ARG A 340 -21.00 -22.13 -21.98
C ARG A 340 -19.88 -22.79 -21.22
N ILE A 341 -19.87 -22.59 -19.91
CA ILE A 341 -19.01 -23.30 -18.96
C ILE A 341 -19.86 -24.15 -18.02
N VAL A 342 -19.29 -25.27 -17.57
CA VAL A 342 -19.88 -26.20 -16.61
C VAL A 342 -19.12 -26.07 -15.30
N LEU A 343 -19.82 -25.68 -14.25
CA LEU A 343 -19.25 -25.53 -12.91
C LEU A 343 -19.12 -26.89 -12.20
N PRO A 344 -18.37 -26.97 -11.08
CA PRO A 344 -18.25 -28.21 -10.31
C PRO A 344 -19.58 -28.78 -9.79
N ASP A 345 -20.59 -27.94 -9.60
CA ASP A 345 -21.95 -28.34 -9.22
C ASP A 345 -22.85 -28.75 -10.41
N LEU A 346 -22.26 -28.85 -11.60
CA LEU A 346 -22.91 -29.14 -12.89
C LEU A 346 -23.85 -28.05 -13.42
N SER A 347 -23.93 -26.89 -12.75
CA SER A 347 -24.66 -25.76 -13.29
C SER A 347 -23.93 -25.16 -14.50
N ILE A 348 -24.70 -24.55 -15.39
CA ILE A 348 -24.19 -23.95 -16.63
C ILE A 348 -24.23 -22.43 -16.50
N LYS A 349 -23.11 -21.79 -16.81
CA LYS A 349 -23.02 -20.35 -17.02
C LYS A 349 -22.73 -20.03 -18.48
N HIS A 350 -23.21 -18.88 -18.93
CA HIS A 350 -22.84 -18.29 -20.20
C HIS A 350 -21.76 -17.25 -19.94
N VAL A 351 -20.64 -17.36 -20.66
CA VAL A 351 -19.55 -16.41 -20.56
C VAL A 351 -19.24 -15.79 -21.91
N HIS A 352 -18.86 -14.52 -21.85
CA HIS A 352 -18.34 -13.76 -22.96
C HIS A 352 -16.84 -13.57 -22.72
N ALA A 353 -15.98 -14.12 -23.58
CA ALA A 353 -14.54 -13.99 -23.42
C ALA A 353 -13.90 -13.36 -24.64
N ALA A 354 -12.90 -12.53 -24.39
CA ALA A 354 -12.08 -11.90 -25.42
C ALA A 354 -10.61 -12.03 -25.06
N GLY A 355 -9.76 -12.18 -26.08
CA GLY A 355 -8.31 -12.29 -25.93
C GLY A 355 -7.56 -11.48 -26.98
N HIS A 356 -6.54 -10.78 -26.53
CA HIS A 356 -5.65 -9.93 -27.33
C HIS A 356 -4.21 -10.45 -27.26
N PRO A 357 -3.48 -10.58 -28.39
CA PRO A 357 -2.10 -11.00 -28.41
C PRO A 357 -1.16 -9.87 -28.00
N PHE A 358 -0.28 -10.16 -27.05
CA PHE A 358 0.87 -9.33 -26.72
C PHE A 358 2.10 -9.85 -27.47
N VAL A 359 2.62 -9.04 -28.39
CA VAL A 359 3.81 -9.34 -29.21
C VAL A 359 5.00 -8.50 -28.74
N ASN A 360 6.21 -9.07 -28.82
CA ASN A 360 7.44 -8.34 -28.51
C ASN A 360 7.88 -7.43 -29.69
N GLU A 361 8.98 -6.70 -29.49
CA GLU A 361 9.57 -5.81 -30.52
C GLU A 361 10.02 -6.55 -31.80
N TYR A 362 10.20 -7.87 -31.73
CA TYR A 362 10.58 -8.73 -32.86
C TYR A 362 9.36 -9.32 -33.59
N GLY A 363 8.14 -9.02 -33.13
CA GLY A 363 6.89 -9.54 -33.70
C GLY A 363 6.54 -10.96 -33.26
N ASP A 364 7.26 -11.53 -32.28
CA ASP A 364 6.93 -12.83 -31.71
C ASP A 364 5.85 -12.71 -30.66
N LEU A 365 4.92 -13.67 -30.67
CA LEU A 365 3.83 -13.76 -29.71
C LEU A 365 4.38 -14.23 -28.37
N VAL A 366 4.25 -13.39 -27.34
CA VAL A 366 4.73 -13.68 -25.99
C VAL A 366 3.59 -14.21 -25.13
N GLU A 367 2.49 -13.48 -25.11
CA GLU A 367 1.39 -13.72 -24.18
C GLU A 367 0.06 -13.37 -24.84
N TYR A 368 -1.01 -14.05 -24.42
CA TYR A 368 -2.38 -13.59 -24.64
C TYR A 368 -2.93 -13.04 -23.34
N ILE A 369 -3.49 -11.83 -23.39
CA ILE A 369 -4.21 -11.22 -22.27
C ILE A 369 -5.67 -11.06 -22.64
N GLY A 370 -6.57 -11.22 -21.69
CA GLY A 370 -7.98 -11.19 -22.00
C GLY A 370 -8.90 -11.05 -20.80
N THR A 371 -10.18 -11.03 -21.12
CA THR A 371 -11.26 -10.96 -20.14
C THR A 371 -12.22 -12.13 -20.31
N VAL A 372 -12.94 -12.43 -19.25
CA VAL A 372 -14.09 -13.34 -19.26
C VAL A 372 -15.18 -12.72 -18.41
N MET A 373 -16.38 -12.56 -18.97
CA MET A 373 -17.52 -11.94 -18.30
C MET A 373 -18.62 -12.97 -18.11
N ASP A 374 -19.21 -13.04 -16.92
CA ASP A 374 -20.42 -13.84 -16.70
C ASP A 374 -21.64 -13.08 -17.26
N VAL A 375 -22.18 -13.58 -18.37
CA VAL A 375 -23.33 -12.99 -19.07
C VAL A 375 -24.60 -13.83 -18.90
N THR A 376 -24.62 -14.74 -17.92
CA THR A 376 -25.74 -15.67 -17.69
C THR A 376 -27.06 -14.94 -17.46
N ASP A 377 -27.07 -13.90 -16.63
CA ASP A 377 -28.29 -13.14 -16.33
C ASP A 377 -28.75 -12.30 -17.52
N GLN A 378 -27.81 -11.78 -18.31
CA GLN A 378 -28.11 -11.09 -19.56
C GLN A 378 -28.76 -12.04 -20.59
N HIS A 379 -28.22 -13.26 -20.75
CA HIS A 379 -28.81 -14.27 -21.62
C HIS A 379 -30.20 -14.70 -21.16
N LYS A 380 -30.41 -14.91 -19.85
CA LYS A 380 -31.72 -15.23 -19.27
C LYS A 380 -32.71 -14.09 -19.49
N GLY A 381 -32.30 -12.85 -19.26
CA GLY A 381 -33.11 -11.65 -19.47
C GLY A 381 -33.53 -11.50 -20.93
N ARG A 382 -32.58 -11.68 -21.87
CA ARG A 382 -32.87 -11.64 -23.31
C ARG A 382 -33.86 -12.72 -23.73
N SER A 383 -33.67 -13.96 -23.28
CA SER A 383 -34.59 -15.06 -23.58
C SER A 383 -35.99 -14.84 -22.99
N ALA A 384 -36.08 -14.30 -21.77
CA ALA A 384 -37.35 -13.95 -21.14
C ALA A 384 -38.06 -12.82 -21.90
N LEU A 385 -37.31 -11.82 -22.36
CA LEU A 385 -37.85 -10.72 -23.16
C LEU A 385 -38.37 -11.20 -24.52
N GLU A 386 -37.64 -12.06 -25.21
CA GLU A 386 -38.08 -12.67 -26.47
C GLU A 386 -39.39 -13.44 -26.28
N LYS A 387 -39.50 -14.26 -25.22
CA LYS A 387 -40.74 -14.97 -24.88
C LYS A 387 -41.90 -14.02 -24.58
N ALA A 388 -41.66 -12.98 -23.78
CA ALA A 388 -42.69 -11.99 -23.45
C ALA A 388 -43.16 -11.22 -24.68
N PHE A 389 -42.25 -10.91 -25.60
CA PHE A 389 -42.58 -10.24 -26.86
C PHE A 389 -43.47 -11.12 -27.75
N ASP A 390 -43.16 -12.41 -27.88
CA ASP A 390 -43.98 -13.37 -28.63
C ASP A 390 -45.38 -13.55 -28.01
N GLU A 391 -45.47 -13.56 -26.68
CA GLU A 391 -46.75 -13.63 -25.95
C GLU A 391 -47.59 -12.36 -26.19
N ILE A 392 -47.00 -11.17 -26.06
CA ILE A 392 -47.67 -9.89 -26.34
C ILE A 392 -48.18 -9.85 -27.78
N LYS A 393 -47.37 -10.29 -28.74
CA LYS A 393 -47.77 -10.34 -30.15
C LYS A 393 -49.00 -11.24 -30.35
N THR A 394 -48.99 -12.42 -29.74
CA THR A 394 -50.11 -13.38 -29.81
C THR A 394 -51.39 -12.82 -29.20
N LEU A 395 -51.29 -12.21 -28.00
CA LEU A 395 -52.42 -11.58 -27.31
C LEU A 395 -52.99 -10.38 -28.09
N LYS A 396 -52.12 -9.57 -28.70
CA LYS A 396 -52.51 -8.44 -29.55
C LYS A 396 -53.32 -8.90 -30.76
N ASP A 397 -52.87 -9.96 -31.44
CA ASP A 397 -53.56 -10.50 -32.61
C ASP A 397 -54.92 -11.13 -32.24
N GLN A 398 -55.05 -11.68 -31.03
CA GLN A 398 -56.35 -12.14 -30.51
C GLN A 398 -57.29 -10.96 -30.21
N LEU A 399 -56.81 -9.96 -29.46
CA LEU A 399 -57.62 -8.79 -29.09
C LEU A 399 -58.09 -8.01 -30.33
N HIS A 400 -57.26 -7.92 -31.37
CA HIS A 400 -57.64 -7.28 -32.63
C HIS A 400 -58.79 -8.02 -33.32
N ARG A 401 -58.75 -9.36 -33.35
CA ARG A 401 -59.82 -10.19 -33.90
C ARG A 401 -61.12 -10.06 -33.11
N GLU A 402 -61.06 -10.05 -31.77
CA GLU A 402 -62.23 -9.84 -30.92
C GLU A 402 -62.84 -8.45 -31.12
N ASN A 403 -62.01 -7.40 -31.25
CA ASN A 403 -62.50 -6.04 -31.53
C ASN A 403 -63.21 -5.94 -32.89
N LEU A 404 -62.68 -6.58 -33.93
CA LEU A 404 -63.32 -6.65 -35.25
C LEU A 404 -64.69 -7.33 -35.17
N ALA A 405 -64.77 -8.48 -34.51
CA ALA A 405 -66.03 -9.21 -34.33
C ALA A 405 -67.07 -8.42 -33.51
N LEU A 406 -66.65 -7.72 -32.45
CA LEU A 406 -67.54 -6.88 -31.65
C LEU A 406 -68.04 -5.65 -32.41
N ARG A 407 -67.19 -5.02 -33.22
CA ARG A 407 -67.60 -3.89 -34.07
C ARG A 407 -68.62 -4.32 -35.13
N GLU A 408 -68.42 -5.48 -35.75
CA GLU A 408 -69.39 -6.03 -36.70
C GLU A 408 -70.75 -6.34 -36.03
N GLN A 409 -70.75 -6.81 -34.77
CA GLN A 409 -71.99 -7.01 -34.00
C GLN A 409 -72.69 -5.70 -33.65
N ILE A 410 -71.94 -4.66 -33.29
CA ILE A 410 -72.50 -3.33 -32.97
C ILE A 410 -73.10 -2.67 -34.22
N ASP A 411 -72.43 -2.78 -35.38
CA ASP A 411 -72.94 -2.25 -36.65
C ASP A 411 -74.22 -2.99 -37.11
N GLN A 412 -74.39 -4.27 -36.78
CA GLN A 412 -75.59 -5.03 -37.11
C GLN A 412 -76.79 -4.77 -36.16
N MET A 413 -76.57 -4.25 -34.95
CA MET A 413 -77.63 -4.07 -33.94
C MET A 413 -78.27 -2.66 -33.91
N SER A 414 -77.76 -1.64 -34.61
CA SER A 414 -78.22 -0.25 -34.43
C SER A 414 -78.88 0.41 -35.65
N MET A 415 -80.13 0.05 -35.93
CA MET A 415 -81.04 0.82 -36.77
C MET A 415 -82.19 1.41 -35.91
N PHE A 416 -82.01 2.66 -35.41
CA PHE A 416 -82.96 3.57 -34.71
C PHE A 416 -82.91 3.77 -33.17
N GLU A 417 -81.85 4.33 -32.59
CA GLU A 417 -81.81 4.57 -31.11
C GLU A 417 -81.31 5.96 -30.64
N GLU A 418 -82.00 7.06 -30.98
CA GLU A 418 -81.83 8.31 -30.19
C GLU A 418 -83.16 9.00 -29.82
N ILE A 419 -84.28 8.69 -30.50
CA ILE A 419 -85.60 9.28 -30.21
C ILE A 419 -86.54 8.18 -29.72
N ILE A 420 -86.85 8.17 -28.42
CA ILE A 420 -87.77 7.21 -27.79
C ILE A 420 -89.10 7.90 -27.48
N GLY A 421 -90.20 7.36 -28.01
CA GLY A 421 -91.55 7.81 -27.64
C GLY A 421 -92.64 7.37 -28.64
N SER A 422 -93.88 7.28 -28.15
CA SER A 422 -95.04 6.75 -28.90
C SER A 422 -96.21 7.73 -29.01
N SER A 423 -96.03 8.99 -28.61
CA SER A 423 -97.12 9.98 -28.67
C SER A 423 -97.52 10.29 -30.12
N PRO A 424 -98.81 10.55 -30.41
CA PRO A 424 -99.27 10.89 -31.77
C PRO A 424 -98.53 12.09 -32.39
N ALA A 425 -98.18 13.09 -31.57
CA ALA A 425 -97.41 14.26 -32.01
C ALA A 425 -95.99 13.88 -32.46
N LEU A 426 -95.28 13.03 -31.71
CA LEU A 426 -93.94 12.57 -32.07
C LEU A 426 -93.96 11.68 -33.32
N GLN A 427 -94.96 10.81 -33.46
CA GLN A 427 -95.16 10.03 -34.68
C GLN A 427 -95.38 10.92 -35.91
N GLY A 428 -96.09 12.04 -35.75
CA GLY A 428 -96.22 13.06 -36.77
C GLY A 428 -94.87 13.68 -37.18
N VAL A 429 -93.98 13.95 -36.23
CA VAL A 429 -92.62 14.43 -36.49
C VAL A 429 -91.78 13.37 -37.20
N LEU A 430 -91.79 12.12 -36.71
CA LEU A 430 -91.04 11.00 -37.31
C LEU A 430 -91.47 10.72 -38.76
N SER A 431 -92.76 10.83 -39.07
CA SER A 431 -93.29 10.71 -40.43
C SER A 431 -92.76 11.81 -41.36
N ARG A 432 -92.69 13.06 -40.87
CA ARG A 432 -92.07 14.18 -41.61
C ARG A 432 -90.57 13.97 -41.82
N ILE A 433 -89.86 13.48 -40.80
CA ILE A 433 -88.43 13.12 -40.92
C ILE A 433 -88.24 12.08 -42.02
N ALA A 434 -89.03 11.00 -42.02
CA ALA A 434 -88.93 9.95 -43.03
C ALA A 434 -89.16 10.47 -44.47
N ARG A 435 -90.03 11.47 -44.62
CA ARG A 435 -90.32 12.08 -45.92
C ARG A 435 -89.24 13.06 -46.38
N VAL A 436 -88.67 13.84 -45.47
CA VAL A 436 -87.70 14.91 -45.81
C VAL A 436 -86.27 14.39 -45.89
N ALA A 437 -85.89 13.37 -45.11
CA ALA A 437 -84.53 12.87 -45.04
C ALA A 437 -83.92 12.44 -46.39
N PRO A 438 -84.62 11.70 -47.28
CA PRO A 438 -84.05 11.33 -48.58
C PRO A 438 -84.02 12.47 -49.61
N ALA A 439 -84.69 13.61 -49.33
CA ALA A 439 -84.71 14.76 -50.22
C ALA A 439 -83.50 15.66 -49.99
N ASP A 440 -82.96 16.24 -51.07
CA ASP A 440 -81.85 17.18 -51.02
C ASP A 440 -82.35 18.62 -50.80
N SER A 441 -82.95 18.88 -49.63
CA SER A 441 -83.59 20.17 -49.30
C SER A 441 -83.12 20.69 -47.94
N THR A 442 -83.04 22.02 -47.81
CA THR A 442 -82.81 22.68 -46.52
C THR A 442 -84.02 22.48 -45.60
N VAL A 443 -83.78 22.02 -44.36
CA VAL A 443 -84.83 21.74 -43.38
C VAL A 443 -84.77 22.73 -42.22
N LEU A 444 -85.88 23.41 -41.95
CA LEU A 444 -86.06 24.23 -40.75
C LEU A 444 -86.74 23.40 -39.65
N ILE A 445 -86.07 23.26 -38.51
CA ILE A 445 -86.62 22.57 -37.34
C ILE A 445 -87.04 23.61 -36.32
N MET A 446 -88.34 23.68 -36.01
CA MET A 446 -88.91 24.61 -35.04
C MET A 446 -89.36 23.87 -33.78
N GLY A 447 -89.16 24.51 -32.63
CA GLY A 447 -89.59 24.02 -31.32
C GLY A 447 -88.89 24.77 -30.20
N ASP A 448 -89.49 24.76 -29.01
CA ASP A 448 -88.95 25.45 -27.83
C ASP A 448 -87.57 24.91 -27.41
N THR A 449 -86.83 25.67 -26.62
CA THR A 449 -85.54 25.25 -26.07
C THR A 449 -85.70 23.97 -25.24
N GLY A 450 -84.79 23.01 -25.43
CA GLY A 450 -84.83 21.73 -24.71
C GLY A 450 -85.76 20.65 -25.28
N THR A 451 -86.46 20.90 -26.39
CA THR A 451 -87.37 19.91 -27.03
C THR A 451 -86.69 18.82 -27.87
N GLY A 452 -85.35 18.79 -27.91
CA GLY A 452 -84.59 17.75 -28.61
C GLY A 452 -84.41 17.97 -30.13
N LYS A 453 -84.38 19.24 -30.59
CA LYS A 453 -84.20 19.59 -32.01
C LYS A 453 -82.97 18.96 -32.66
N GLU A 454 -81.85 18.86 -31.93
CA GLU A 454 -80.63 18.22 -32.45
C GLU A 454 -80.84 16.72 -32.73
N LEU A 455 -81.59 16.00 -31.88
CA LEU A 455 -81.90 14.59 -32.09
C LEU A 455 -82.70 14.40 -33.38
N VAL A 456 -83.63 15.32 -33.67
CA VAL A 456 -84.37 15.36 -34.93
C VAL A 456 -83.44 15.61 -36.12
N ALA A 457 -82.50 16.56 -36.02
CA ALA A 457 -81.52 16.84 -37.07
C ALA A 457 -80.61 15.64 -37.36
N ARG A 458 -80.12 14.96 -36.31
CA ARG A 458 -79.32 13.73 -36.43
C ARG A 458 -80.12 12.59 -37.07
N ALA A 459 -81.40 12.46 -36.71
CA ALA A 459 -82.29 11.45 -37.31
C ALA A 459 -82.53 11.71 -38.80
N ILE A 460 -82.65 12.97 -39.23
CA ILE A 460 -82.74 13.36 -40.64
C ILE A 460 -81.43 12.99 -41.36
N HIS A 461 -80.28 13.39 -40.82
CA HIS A 461 -78.98 13.11 -41.43
C HIS A 461 -78.72 11.60 -41.63
N LYS A 462 -78.95 10.78 -40.59
CA LYS A 462 -78.78 9.31 -40.63
C LYS A 462 -79.66 8.63 -41.71
N ARG A 463 -80.82 9.21 -42.04
CA ARG A 463 -81.75 8.70 -43.07
C ARG A 463 -81.59 9.38 -44.44
N SER A 464 -80.64 10.30 -44.57
CA SER A 464 -80.38 11.01 -45.82
C SER A 464 -79.38 10.28 -46.69
N GLN A 465 -79.26 10.70 -47.95
CA GLN A 465 -78.21 10.24 -48.86
C GLN A 465 -76.79 10.62 -48.38
N ARG A 466 -76.70 11.51 -47.37
CA ARG A 466 -75.44 12.02 -46.80
C ARG A 466 -75.06 11.34 -45.48
N SER A 467 -75.76 10.27 -45.07
CA SER A 467 -75.55 9.58 -43.77
C SER A 467 -74.14 9.01 -43.56
N ALA A 468 -73.43 8.70 -44.65
CA ALA A 468 -72.04 8.25 -44.63
C ALA A 468 -71.01 9.39 -44.57
N ARG A 469 -71.46 10.65 -44.54
CA ARG A 469 -70.61 11.87 -44.52
C ARG A 469 -70.74 12.58 -43.17
N ALA A 470 -69.94 13.63 -42.94
CA ALA A 470 -69.90 14.31 -41.65
C ALA A 470 -71.23 15.00 -41.30
N PHE A 471 -71.65 14.90 -40.04
CA PHE A 471 -72.67 15.74 -39.42
C PHE A 471 -71.98 16.77 -38.52
N VAL A 472 -72.02 18.04 -38.90
CA VAL A 472 -71.39 19.15 -38.17
C VAL A 472 -72.47 19.97 -37.51
N SER A 473 -72.55 19.92 -36.17
CA SER A 473 -73.46 20.74 -35.36
C SER A 473 -72.75 22.02 -34.91
N VAL A 474 -73.43 23.15 -35.04
CA VAL A 474 -72.97 24.46 -34.59
C VAL A 474 -74.08 25.11 -33.78
N ASN A 475 -73.83 25.41 -32.51
CA ASN A 475 -74.72 26.23 -31.72
C ASN A 475 -74.39 27.70 -31.97
N CYS A 476 -75.28 28.41 -32.66
CA CYS A 476 -75.08 29.79 -33.07
C CYS A 476 -75.12 30.78 -31.88
N ALA A 477 -75.89 30.51 -30.83
CA ALA A 477 -75.95 31.37 -29.64
C ALA A 477 -74.71 31.25 -28.75
N ALA A 478 -74.02 30.10 -28.80
CA ALA A 478 -72.82 29.84 -28.00
C ALA A 478 -71.55 30.50 -28.57
N VAL A 479 -71.59 31.04 -29.79
CA VAL A 479 -70.44 31.67 -30.44
C VAL A 479 -70.60 33.19 -30.38
N PRO A 480 -69.58 33.95 -29.90
CA PRO A 480 -69.63 35.41 -29.89
C PRO A 480 -69.91 35.98 -31.29
N PRO A 481 -70.76 37.01 -31.44
CA PRO A 481 -71.09 37.61 -32.74
C PRO A 481 -69.86 38.06 -33.55
N SER A 482 -68.79 38.50 -32.87
CA SER A 482 -67.55 38.91 -33.51
C SER A 482 -66.73 37.77 -34.13
N LEU A 483 -67.02 36.51 -33.79
CA LEU A 483 -66.26 35.34 -34.22
C LEU A 483 -67.08 34.35 -35.07
N ILE A 484 -68.40 34.55 -35.19
CA ILE A 484 -69.27 33.60 -35.89
C ILE A 484 -68.89 33.41 -37.36
N ALA A 485 -68.56 34.49 -38.08
CA ALA A 485 -68.15 34.40 -39.50
C ALA A 485 -66.85 33.59 -39.65
N SER A 486 -65.90 33.78 -38.73
CA SER A 486 -64.62 33.06 -38.72
C SER A 486 -64.79 31.57 -38.35
N GLU A 487 -65.74 31.22 -37.48
CA GLU A 487 -66.06 29.82 -37.18
C GLU A 487 -66.81 29.15 -38.35
N LEU A 488 -67.82 29.80 -38.93
CA LEU A 488 -68.62 29.21 -40.00
C LEU A 488 -67.85 29.06 -41.32
N PHE A 489 -67.14 30.10 -41.74
CA PHE A 489 -66.45 30.15 -43.03
C PHE A 489 -64.95 29.86 -42.94
N GLY A 490 -64.38 29.85 -41.73
CA GLY A 490 -62.95 29.68 -41.53
C GLY A 490 -62.18 30.95 -41.80
N HIS A 491 -60.86 30.87 -41.70
CA HIS A 491 -59.96 31.96 -42.05
C HIS A 491 -58.59 31.46 -42.47
N GLU A 492 -57.94 32.22 -43.35
CA GLU A 492 -56.54 32.04 -43.68
C GLU A 492 -55.61 32.70 -42.66
N LYS A 493 -54.36 32.23 -42.62
CA LYS A 493 -53.32 32.85 -41.79
C LYS A 493 -53.16 34.33 -42.16
N GLY A 494 -53.32 35.23 -41.19
CA GLY A 494 -53.20 36.68 -41.38
C GLY A 494 -54.49 37.42 -41.75
N ALA A 495 -55.66 36.76 -41.78
CA ALA A 495 -56.94 37.40 -42.10
C ALA A 495 -57.36 38.51 -41.10
N PHE A 496 -56.91 38.44 -39.84
CA PHE A 496 -57.08 39.47 -38.82
C PHE A 496 -55.95 39.38 -37.78
N THR A 497 -55.82 40.42 -36.93
CA THR A 497 -54.85 40.45 -35.82
C THR A 497 -55.13 39.32 -34.83
N GLY A 498 -54.35 38.24 -34.90
CA GLY A 498 -54.51 37.03 -34.07
C GLY A 498 -54.64 35.71 -34.86
N ALA A 499 -54.88 35.77 -36.18
CA ALA A 499 -54.99 34.59 -37.06
C ALA A 499 -53.61 33.98 -37.40
N GLN A 500 -52.97 33.31 -36.44
CA GLN A 500 -51.61 32.78 -36.59
C GLN A 500 -51.50 31.54 -37.51
N GLN A 501 -52.61 30.83 -37.75
CA GLN A 501 -52.68 29.63 -38.60
C GLN A 501 -54.00 29.61 -39.38
N ARG A 502 -54.05 28.87 -40.50
CA ARG A 502 -55.29 28.62 -41.26
C ARG A 502 -56.23 27.75 -40.44
N ARG A 503 -57.53 28.07 -40.44
CA ARG A 503 -58.57 27.25 -39.82
C ARG A 503 -59.74 27.05 -40.78
N LEU A 504 -60.08 25.78 -41.02
CA LEU A 504 -61.21 25.40 -41.87
C LEU A 504 -62.53 25.80 -41.20
N GLY A 505 -63.46 26.31 -41.99
CA GLY A 505 -64.81 26.68 -41.51
C GLY A 505 -65.71 25.48 -41.29
N ARG A 506 -66.77 25.65 -40.50
CA ARG A 506 -67.79 24.61 -40.31
C ARG A 506 -68.49 24.20 -41.61
N PHE A 507 -68.66 25.11 -42.57
CA PHE A 507 -69.20 24.77 -43.89
C PHE A 507 -68.25 23.87 -44.69
N GLU A 508 -66.95 24.15 -44.67
CA GLU A 508 -65.93 23.32 -45.34
C GLU A 508 -65.80 21.95 -44.66
N LEU A 509 -65.85 21.91 -43.33
CA LEU A 509 -65.86 20.64 -42.57
C LEU A 509 -67.11 19.79 -42.84
N ALA A 510 -68.23 20.42 -43.22
CA ALA A 510 -69.48 19.76 -43.56
C ALA A 510 -69.63 19.49 -45.07
N GLU A 511 -68.59 19.71 -45.87
CA GLU A 511 -68.66 19.57 -47.32
C GLU A 511 -69.07 18.13 -47.73
N GLY A 512 -70.11 18.04 -48.56
CA GLY A 512 -70.75 16.78 -48.93
C GLY A 512 -71.54 16.08 -47.81
N GLY A 513 -71.53 16.63 -46.59
CA GLY A 513 -72.26 16.15 -45.42
C GLY A 513 -73.45 17.04 -45.04
N THR A 514 -73.73 17.13 -43.74
CA THR A 514 -74.82 17.95 -43.20
C THR A 514 -74.28 18.93 -42.16
N ILE A 515 -74.63 20.21 -42.31
CA ILE A 515 -74.43 21.23 -41.28
C ILE A 515 -75.76 21.50 -40.57
N PHE A 516 -75.76 21.42 -39.25
CA PHE A 516 -76.90 21.77 -38.40
C PHE A 516 -76.55 23.05 -37.64
N LEU A 517 -77.34 24.10 -37.88
CA LEU A 517 -77.19 25.40 -37.24
C LEU A 517 -78.27 25.53 -36.17
N ASP A 518 -77.92 25.22 -34.92
CA ASP A 518 -78.83 25.32 -33.79
C ASP A 518 -78.96 26.78 -33.34
N GLU A 519 -80.16 27.17 -32.94
CA GLU A 519 -80.47 28.55 -32.51
C GLU A 519 -80.12 29.62 -33.56
N ILE A 520 -80.27 29.29 -34.85
CA ILE A 520 -79.99 30.18 -36.00
C ILE A 520 -80.69 31.55 -35.91
N GLY A 521 -81.83 31.62 -35.21
CA GLY A 521 -82.57 32.87 -35.01
C GLY A 521 -81.86 33.91 -34.14
N GLU A 522 -80.85 33.50 -33.36
CA GLU A 522 -80.04 34.39 -32.51
C GLU A 522 -78.88 35.04 -33.28
N LEU A 523 -78.69 34.73 -34.58
CA LEU A 523 -77.67 35.38 -35.39
C LEU A 523 -78.04 36.83 -35.73
N PRO A 524 -77.10 37.80 -35.62
CA PRO A 524 -77.33 39.17 -36.08
C PRO A 524 -77.65 39.20 -37.58
N ALA A 525 -78.61 40.04 -38.00
CA ALA A 525 -79.00 40.20 -39.41
C ALA A 525 -77.87 40.72 -40.33
N GLU A 526 -76.78 41.19 -39.74
CA GLU A 526 -75.57 41.68 -40.43
C GLU A 526 -74.56 40.56 -40.74
N THR A 527 -74.84 39.32 -40.31
CA THR A 527 -74.03 38.10 -40.54
C THR A 527 -74.51 37.35 -41.78
#